data_AF-R1GSY9-F1
#
_entry.id   AF-R1GSY9-F1
#
_cell.length_a   1.000
_cell.length_b   1.000
_cell.length_c   1.000
_cell.angle_alpha   90.00
_cell.angle_beta   90.00
_cell.angle_gamma   90.00
#
_symmetry.space_group_name_H-M   'P 1'
#
loop_
_entity.id
_entity.type
_entity.pdbx_description
1 polymer ?
#
loop_
_entity_poly.entity_id
_entity_poly.type
_entity_poly.pdbx_seq_one_letter_code
_entity_poly.pdbx_strand_id
1 'polypeptide(L)'
;MSLLESAYKANTDRPFRVMLNDQSALALKQMQGADSEPEEANPAMGLRGVSRYASKAGKPGFIFECEVLKKAIQDKKLPVEVVVPFVRTSSEAATMIDLLAEQGLCRGANGLKVLLACQLPANAVLAEALLAYFDGIIIDVDNLAAFTLAVDFGDEALPYTFSKHNEAVKSLIRDTVRKTQLADKPVQILAQESDKAIIELAEGANVELIYQ
;
A
#
# COMPACT_ATOMS: atom_id res chain seq x y z
N MET A 1 17.44 -11.45 0.57
CA MET A 1 18.01 -10.81 1.78
C MET A 1 18.92 -9.64 1.46
N SER A 2 19.81 -9.72 0.46
CA SER A 2 20.64 -8.56 0.04
C SER A 2 19.82 -7.33 -0.37
N LEU A 3 18.64 -7.50 -0.96
CA LEU A 3 17.80 -6.40 -1.42
C LEU A 3 17.33 -5.47 -0.28
N LEU A 4 16.76 -6.01 0.80
CA LEU A 4 16.24 -5.21 1.91
C LEU A 4 17.37 -4.49 2.67
N GLU A 5 18.51 -5.17 2.88
CA GLU A 5 19.68 -4.56 3.51
C GLU A 5 20.24 -3.41 2.66
N SER A 6 20.34 -3.60 1.34
CA SER A 6 20.79 -2.54 0.41
C SER A 6 19.81 -1.37 0.35
N ALA A 7 18.49 -1.65 0.29
CA ALA A 7 17.45 -0.63 0.27
C ALA A 7 17.46 0.21 1.56
N TYR A 8 17.62 -0.43 2.72
CA TYR A 8 17.75 0.26 4.00
C TYR A 8 18.99 1.15 4.06
N LYS A 9 20.16 0.62 3.64
CA LYS A 9 21.42 1.38 3.64
C LYS A 9 21.38 2.62 2.76
N ALA A 10 20.58 2.60 1.69
CA ALA A 10 20.39 3.75 0.81
C ALA A 10 19.49 4.85 1.42
N ASN A 11 18.73 4.54 2.49
CA ASN A 11 17.65 5.40 3.01
C ASN A 11 17.56 5.35 4.55
N THR A 12 18.69 5.54 5.25
CA THR A 12 18.75 5.42 6.71
C THR A 12 18.18 6.62 7.49
N ASP A 13 17.86 7.70 6.79
CA ASP A 13 17.36 8.97 7.33
C ASP A 13 15.84 9.00 7.57
N ARG A 14 15.14 7.94 7.17
CA ARG A 14 13.67 7.82 7.26
C ARG A 14 13.22 6.42 7.69
N PRO A 15 11.96 6.25 8.16
CA PRO A 15 11.43 4.94 8.52
C PRO A 15 11.51 3.94 7.36
N PHE A 16 11.99 2.72 7.64
CA PHE A 16 12.15 1.69 6.61
C PHE A 16 10.85 0.93 6.38
N ARG A 17 10.05 1.43 5.44
CA ARG A 17 8.74 0.89 5.11
C ARG A 17 8.83 -0.12 3.98
N VAL A 18 8.30 -1.32 4.19
CA VAL A 18 8.28 -2.39 3.18
C VAL A 18 6.82 -2.73 2.87
N MET A 19 6.41 -2.46 1.63
CA MET A 19 5.09 -2.80 1.13
C MET A 19 5.03 -4.26 0.72
N LEU A 20 3.98 -4.95 1.15
CA LEU A 20 3.70 -6.32 0.73
C LEU A 20 3.36 -6.36 -0.76
N ASN A 21 3.43 -7.55 -1.36
CA ASN A 21 3.20 -7.74 -2.78
C ASN A 21 1.80 -7.25 -3.22
N ASP A 22 1.75 -6.26 -4.10
CA ASP A 22 0.52 -5.69 -4.67
C ASP A 22 0.33 -6.02 -6.16
N GLN A 23 0.98 -7.06 -6.68
CA GLN A 23 0.86 -7.44 -8.09
C GLN A 23 -0.50 -8.09 -8.38
N SER A 24 -1.07 -7.78 -9.54
CA SER A 24 -2.26 -8.46 -10.06
C SER A 24 -1.93 -9.87 -10.54
N ALA A 25 -2.95 -10.72 -10.67
CA ALA A 25 -2.78 -12.05 -11.25
C ALA A 25 -2.20 -11.98 -12.67
N LEU A 26 -2.60 -10.98 -13.48
CA LEU A 26 -2.04 -10.74 -14.81
C LEU A 26 -0.53 -10.50 -14.78
N ALA A 27 -0.06 -9.64 -13.87
CA ALA A 27 1.37 -9.36 -13.74
C ALA A 27 2.16 -10.60 -13.28
N LEU A 28 1.59 -11.37 -12.35
CA LEU A 28 2.21 -12.60 -11.86
C LEU A 28 2.24 -13.71 -12.92
N LYS A 29 1.23 -13.81 -13.80
CA LYS A 29 1.17 -14.79 -14.88
C LYS A 29 2.34 -14.68 -15.87
N GLN A 30 3.02 -13.52 -15.91
CA GLN A 30 4.22 -13.33 -16.73
C GLN A 30 5.48 -13.97 -16.11
N MET A 31 5.41 -14.41 -14.84
CA MET A 31 6.52 -15.05 -14.15
C MET A 31 6.57 -16.56 -14.44
N GLN A 32 7.77 -17.12 -14.40
CA GLN A 32 7.96 -18.56 -14.58
C GLN A 32 7.27 -19.35 -13.45
N GLY A 33 6.44 -20.34 -13.82
CA GLY A 33 5.72 -21.18 -12.86
C GLY A 33 4.41 -20.60 -12.34
N ALA A 34 3.91 -19.52 -12.95
CA ALA A 34 2.64 -18.87 -12.60
C ALA A 34 1.44 -19.44 -13.37
N ASP A 35 1.50 -20.70 -13.82
CA ASP A 35 0.46 -21.34 -14.63
C ASP A 35 -0.89 -21.47 -13.89
N SER A 36 -0.88 -21.34 -12.56
CA SER A 36 -2.06 -21.37 -11.70
C SER A 36 -2.74 -20.01 -11.51
N GLU A 37 -2.20 -18.92 -12.06
CA GLU A 37 -2.82 -17.60 -11.93
C GLU A 37 -4.14 -17.54 -12.72
N PRO A 38 -5.24 -17.06 -12.09
CA PRO A 38 -6.53 -16.99 -12.76
C PRO A 38 -6.50 -15.98 -13.91
N GLU A 39 -7.30 -16.25 -14.94
CA GLU A 39 -7.64 -15.22 -15.92
C GLU A 39 -8.75 -14.33 -15.37
N GLU A 40 -8.55 -13.02 -15.45
CA GLU A 40 -9.45 -12.03 -14.90
C GLU A 40 -9.85 -11.04 -16.00
N ALA A 41 -11.14 -10.74 -16.10
CA ALA A 41 -11.62 -9.73 -17.05
C ALA A 41 -11.08 -8.33 -16.74
N ASN A 42 -10.85 -8.03 -15.45
CA ASN A 42 -10.35 -6.74 -14.97
C ASN A 42 -9.24 -6.94 -13.92
N PRO A 43 -7.99 -7.20 -14.33
CA PRO A 43 -6.89 -7.51 -13.39
C PRO A 43 -6.60 -6.43 -12.36
N ALA A 44 -6.82 -5.14 -12.70
CA ALA A 44 -6.67 -4.03 -11.77
C ALA A 44 -7.61 -4.15 -10.55
N MET A 45 -8.81 -4.73 -10.73
CA MET A 45 -9.82 -4.94 -9.69
C MET A 45 -9.91 -6.41 -9.22
N GLY A 46 -8.98 -7.24 -9.67
CA GLY A 46 -8.95 -8.68 -9.45
C GLY A 46 -8.29 -9.15 -8.15
N LEU A 47 -7.71 -10.34 -8.18
CA LEU A 47 -7.12 -11.06 -7.06
C LEU A 47 -5.75 -10.48 -6.69
N ARG A 48 -5.75 -9.46 -5.83
CA ARG A 48 -4.56 -8.79 -5.26
C ARG A 48 -4.79 -8.32 -3.82
N GLY A 49 -3.73 -7.86 -3.16
CA GLY A 49 -3.73 -7.42 -1.77
C GLY A 49 -4.31 -8.45 -0.78
N VAL A 50 -5.10 -7.99 0.18
CA VAL A 50 -5.62 -8.84 1.27
C VAL A 50 -6.43 -10.03 0.78
N SER A 51 -7.31 -9.82 -0.21
CA SER A 51 -8.06 -10.88 -0.87
C SER A 51 -7.14 -11.99 -1.40
N ARG A 52 -5.97 -11.63 -1.96
CA ARG A 52 -4.98 -12.59 -2.43
C ARG A 52 -4.27 -13.28 -1.26
N TYR A 53 -3.84 -12.55 -0.24
CA TYR A 53 -3.15 -13.12 0.93
C TYR A 53 -4.00 -14.14 1.68
N ALA A 54 -5.32 -13.93 1.73
CA ALA A 54 -6.28 -14.84 2.34
C ALA A 54 -6.66 -16.04 1.43
N SER A 55 -6.41 -15.94 0.12
CA SER A 55 -6.80 -16.98 -0.85
C SER A 55 -5.88 -18.21 -0.79
N LYS A 56 -6.39 -19.37 -1.20
CA LYS A 56 -5.58 -20.60 -1.28
C LYS A 56 -4.37 -20.46 -2.23
N ALA A 57 -4.55 -19.74 -3.34
CA ALA A 57 -3.50 -19.54 -4.35
C ALA A 57 -2.42 -18.55 -3.86
N GLY A 58 -2.82 -17.48 -3.18
CA GLY A 58 -1.91 -16.43 -2.74
C GLY A 58 -1.27 -16.66 -1.37
N LYS A 59 -1.91 -17.44 -0.48
CA LYS A 59 -1.42 -17.65 0.90
C LYS A 59 0.03 -18.18 0.98
N PRO A 60 0.48 -19.14 0.14
CA PRO A 60 1.87 -19.59 0.17
C PRO A 60 2.89 -18.45 -0.10
N GLY A 61 2.60 -17.57 -1.07
CA GLY A 61 3.45 -16.42 -1.38
C GLY A 61 3.49 -15.41 -0.23
N PHE A 62 2.34 -15.14 0.39
CA PHE A 62 2.23 -14.27 1.55
C PHE A 62 3.03 -14.80 2.76
N ILE A 63 2.95 -16.11 3.04
CA ILE A 63 3.74 -16.74 4.12
C ILE A 63 5.23 -16.55 3.85
N PHE A 64 5.68 -16.79 2.61
CA PHE A 64 7.07 -16.61 2.23
C PHE A 64 7.54 -15.16 2.40
N GLU A 65 6.72 -14.18 2.00
CA GLU A 65 6.99 -12.77 2.20
C GLU A 65 7.13 -12.43 3.70
N CYS A 66 6.24 -12.95 4.55
CA CYS A 66 6.32 -12.79 6.00
C CYS A 66 7.59 -13.42 6.60
N GLU A 67 8.04 -14.57 6.10
CA GLU A 67 9.30 -15.18 6.52
C GLU A 67 10.51 -14.31 6.19
N VAL A 68 10.51 -13.68 5.00
CA VAL A 68 11.56 -12.73 4.60
C VAL A 68 11.57 -11.52 5.54
N LEU A 69 10.41 -10.95 5.85
CA LEU A 69 10.29 -9.83 6.79
C LEU A 69 10.76 -10.21 8.19
N LYS A 70 10.37 -11.39 8.70
CA LYS A 70 10.85 -11.89 10.00
C LYS A 70 12.35 -12.02 10.04
N LYS A 71 12.99 -12.60 9.02
CA LYS A 71 14.45 -12.70 8.94
C LYS A 71 15.11 -11.32 8.90
N ALA A 72 14.55 -10.37 8.16
CA ALA A 72 15.04 -9.00 8.12
C ALA A 72 15.00 -8.32 9.50
N ILE A 73 13.90 -8.48 10.23
CA ILE A 73 13.72 -7.90 11.57
C ILE A 73 14.59 -8.62 12.61
N GLN A 74 14.56 -9.95 12.64
CA GLN A 74 15.14 -10.76 13.72
C GLN A 74 16.65 -10.98 13.53
N ASP A 75 17.08 -11.35 12.33
CA ASP A 75 18.47 -11.73 12.06
C ASP A 75 19.31 -10.50 11.73
N LYS A 76 18.74 -9.57 10.96
CA LYS A 76 19.44 -8.37 10.45
C LYS A 76 19.17 -7.10 11.25
N LYS A 77 18.23 -7.15 12.21
CA LYS A 77 17.84 -6.01 13.05
C LYS A 77 17.40 -4.79 12.23
N LEU A 78 16.78 -5.01 11.06
CA LEU A 78 16.24 -3.93 10.26
C LEU A 78 14.94 -3.40 10.90
N PRO A 79 14.77 -2.07 11.03
CA PRO A 79 13.60 -1.46 11.65
C PRO A 79 12.42 -1.38 10.66
N VAL A 80 11.93 -2.54 10.23
CA VAL A 80 10.89 -2.65 9.21
C VAL A 80 9.52 -2.20 9.75
N GLU A 81 8.87 -1.29 9.04
CA GLU A 81 7.44 -1.01 9.15
C GLU A 81 6.72 -1.67 7.95
N VAL A 82 5.67 -2.46 8.19
CA VAL A 82 4.98 -3.19 7.11
C VAL A 82 3.89 -2.31 6.50
N VAL A 83 3.82 -2.21 5.17
CA VAL A 83 2.76 -1.49 4.46
C VAL A 83 1.85 -2.51 3.77
N VAL A 84 0.55 -2.43 4.05
CA VAL A 84 -0.46 -3.33 3.48
C VAL A 84 -1.14 -2.63 2.31
N PRO A 85 -1.02 -3.15 1.08
CA PRO A 85 -1.72 -2.62 -0.08
C PRO A 85 -3.13 -3.18 -0.23
N PHE A 86 -3.93 -2.46 -1.03
CA PHE A 86 -5.19 -2.93 -1.61
C PHE A 86 -6.21 -3.51 -0.62
N VAL A 87 -6.42 -2.81 0.50
CA VAL A 87 -7.46 -3.14 1.50
C VAL A 87 -8.79 -2.51 1.10
N ARG A 88 -9.80 -3.32 0.76
CA ARG A 88 -11.10 -2.84 0.24
C ARG A 88 -12.10 -2.52 1.35
N THR A 89 -12.06 -3.26 2.45
CA THR A 89 -13.07 -3.17 3.52
C THR A 89 -12.44 -3.25 4.91
N SER A 90 -13.16 -2.80 5.94
CA SER A 90 -12.75 -3.00 7.33
C SER A 90 -12.64 -4.48 7.72
N SER A 91 -13.42 -5.36 7.09
CA SER A 91 -13.31 -6.81 7.30
C SER A 91 -11.98 -7.35 6.75
N GLU A 92 -11.55 -6.86 5.59
CA GLU A 92 -10.23 -7.18 5.07
C GLU A 92 -9.12 -6.60 5.95
N ALA A 93 -9.30 -5.37 6.47
CA ALA A 93 -8.34 -4.80 7.42
C ALA A 93 -8.15 -5.70 8.66
N ALA A 94 -9.25 -6.16 9.27
CA ALA A 94 -9.20 -7.09 10.39
C ALA A 94 -8.51 -8.41 10.00
N THR A 95 -8.94 -9.01 8.87
CA THR A 95 -8.36 -10.26 8.33
C THR A 95 -6.84 -10.12 8.12
N MET A 96 -6.38 -8.97 7.63
CA MET A 96 -4.95 -8.74 7.43
C MET A 96 -4.17 -8.75 8.73
N ILE A 97 -4.68 -8.10 9.78
CA ILE A 97 -4.03 -8.09 11.09
C ILE A 97 -3.93 -9.51 11.65
N ASP A 98 -5.00 -10.30 11.51
CA ASP A 98 -5.00 -11.71 11.93
C ASP A 98 -3.99 -12.54 11.12
N LEU A 99 -3.95 -12.37 9.80
CA LEU A 99 -2.99 -13.06 8.93
C LEU A 99 -1.54 -12.74 9.28
N LEU A 100 -1.21 -11.47 9.56
CA LEU A 100 0.13 -11.09 10.02
C LEU A 100 0.44 -11.73 11.38
N ALA A 101 -0.52 -11.71 12.31
CA ALA A 101 -0.36 -12.33 13.62
C ALA A 101 -0.14 -13.85 13.55
N GLU A 102 -0.87 -14.57 12.68
CA GLU A 102 -0.64 -16.00 12.38
C GLU A 102 0.80 -16.28 11.96
N GLN A 103 1.43 -15.33 11.25
CA GLN A 103 2.82 -15.45 10.81
C GLN A 103 3.83 -14.96 11.85
N GLY A 104 3.39 -14.47 13.01
CA GLY A 104 4.25 -13.92 14.07
C GLY A 104 4.67 -12.47 13.86
N LEU A 105 3.98 -11.74 12.99
CA LEU A 105 4.16 -10.31 12.71
C LEU A 105 3.03 -9.49 13.37
N CYS A 106 2.86 -9.63 14.69
CA CYS A 106 1.80 -8.95 15.42
C CYS A 106 2.08 -7.44 15.51
N ARG A 107 1.11 -6.61 15.09
CA ARG A 107 1.16 -5.15 15.27
C ARG A 107 1.42 -4.79 16.74
N GLY A 108 2.35 -3.87 16.98
CA GLY A 108 2.77 -3.43 18.31
C GLY A 108 3.78 -4.35 19.00
N ALA A 109 3.85 -5.64 18.65
CA ALA A 109 4.84 -6.55 19.21
C ALA A 109 6.25 -6.16 18.74
N ASN A 110 7.18 -6.00 19.68
CA ASN A 110 8.55 -5.52 19.42
C ASN A 110 8.60 -4.19 18.66
N GLY A 111 7.55 -3.35 18.78
CA GLY A 111 7.46 -2.07 18.08
C GLY A 111 7.13 -2.17 16.59
N LEU A 112 6.70 -3.34 16.10
CA LEU A 112 6.27 -3.52 14.70
C LEU A 112 5.08 -2.61 14.40
N LYS A 113 5.23 -1.73 13.40
CA LYS A 113 4.15 -0.91 12.89
C LYS A 113 3.59 -1.49 11.60
N VAL A 114 2.28 -1.34 11.42
CA VAL A 114 1.57 -1.76 10.20
C VAL A 114 0.82 -0.56 9.64
N LEU A 115 1.18 -0.12 8.44
CA LEU A 115 0.57 1.01 7.75
C LEU A 115 -0.35 0.53 6.62
N LEU A 116 -1.32 1.35 6.28
CA LEU A 116 -2.21 1.15 5.14
C LEU A 116 -1.69 1.92 3.92
N ALA A 117 -1.60 1.27 2.76
CA ALA A 117 -1.56 2.00 1.49
C ALA A 117 -2.99 2.40 1.10
N CYS A 118 -3.30 3.70 1.13
CA CYS A 118 -4.57 4.26 0.71
C CYS A 118 -4.58 4.41 -0.82
N GLN A 119 -5.01 3.34 -1.49
CA GLN A 119 -5.05 3.22 -2.95
C GLN A 119 -6.48 3.29 -3.52
N LEU A 120 -7.52 3.07 -2.69
CA LEU A 120 -8.91 3.04 -3.14
C LEU A 120 -9.70 4.20 -2.53
N PRO A 121 -10.73 4.72 -3.23
CA PRO A 121 -11.63 5.72 -2.67
C PRO A 121 -12.27 5.28 -1.35
N ALA A 122 -12.55 3.99 -1.19
CA ALA A 122 -13.08 3.41 0.04
C ALA A 122 -12.14 3.62 1.23
N ASN A 123 -10.82 3.56 1.03
CA ASN A 123 -9.83 3.81 2.09
C ASN A 123 -9.90 5.26 2.56
N ALA A 124 -9.96 6.22 1.64
CA ALA A 124 -10.03 7.64 1.95
C ALA A 124 -11.33 7.98 2.70
N VAL A 125 -12.47 7.46 2.23
CA VAL A 125 -13.78 7.64 2.89
C VAL A 125 -13.75 7.07 4.31
N LEU A 126 -13.21 5.85 4.48
CA LEU A 126 -13.19 5.11 5.74
C LEU A 126 -11.89 5.28 6.55
N ALA A 127 -11.09 6.30 6.28
CA ALA A 127 -9.75 6.43 6.86
C ALA A 127 -9.76 6.36 8.40
N GLU A 128 -10.69 7.06 9.06
CA GLU A 128 -10.84 7.01 10.53
C GLU A 128 -11.09 5.59 11.07
N ALA A 129 -11.98 4.84 10.41
CA ALA A 129 -12.30 3.47 10.81
C ALA A 129 -11.13 2.51 10.54
N LEU A 130 -10.44 2.68 9.41
CA LEU A 130 -9.28 1.85 9.07
C LEU A 130 -8.08 2.13 9.96
N LEU A 131 -7.91 3.37 10.43
CA LEU A 131 -6.88 3.73 11.41
C LEU A 131 -7.04 2.97 12.73
N ALA A 132 -8.19 2.35 13.05
CA ALA A 132 -8.24 1.44 14.20
C ALA A 132 -7.29 0.24 14.02
N TYR A 133 -7.11 -0.24 12.78
CA TYR A 133 -6.30 -1.41 12.43
C TYR A 133 -4.84 -1.07 12.08
N PHE A 134 -4.56 0.16 11.65
CA PHE A 134 -3.25 0.58 11.16
C PHE A 134 -2.62 1.70 11.99
N ASP A 135 -1.29 1.77 11.98
CA ASP A 135 -0.47 2.77 12.68
C ASP A 135 -0.26 4.04 11.84
N GLY A 136 -0.64 4.04 10.57
CA GLY A 136 -0.48 5.19 9.68
C GLY A 136 -1.01 4.90 8.28
N ILE A 137 -0.97 5.92 7.41
CA ILE A 137 -1.42 5.84 6.03
C ILE A 137 -0.33 6.32 5.07
N ILE A 138 -0.16 5.60 3.97
CA ILE A 138 0.59 6.05 2.79
C ILE A 138 -0.42 6.26 1.67
N ILE A 139 -0.62 7.49 1.24
CA ILE A 139 -1.54 7.84 0.16
C ILE A 139 -0.81 7.64 -1.16
N ASP A 140 -1.15 6.56 -1.85
CA ASP A 140 -0.66 6.28 -3.20
C ASP A 140 -1.54 7.04 -4.20
N VAL A 141 -1.04 8.19 -4.64
CA VAL A 141 -1.83 9.15 -5.42
C VAL A 141 -2.20 8.58 -6.79
N ASP A 142 -1.31 7.81 -7.40
CA ASP A 142 -1.50 7.24 -8.73
C ASP A 142 -2.64 6.24 -8.72
N ASN A 143 -2.60 5.26 -7.81
CA ASN A 143 -3.68 4.29 -7.66
C ASN A 143 -4.96 4.95 -7.17
N LEU A 144 -4.89 5.85 -6.18
CA LEU A 144 -6.07 6.55 -5.69
C LEU A 144 -6.76 7.33 -6.82
N ALA A 145 -6.00 8.03 -7.67
CA ALA A 145 -6.54 8.73 -8.83
C ALA A 145 -7.18 7.75 -9.84
N ALA A 146 -6.47 6.67 -10.19
CA ALA A 146 -6.95 5.67 -11.13
C ALA A 146 -8.31 5.09 -10.71
N PHE A 147 -8.43 4.65 -9.45
CA PHE A 147 -9.68 4.07 -8.95
C PHE A 147 -10.76 5.11 -8.65
N THR A 148 -10.40 6.36 -8.33
CA THR A 148 -11.38 7.45 -8.16
C THR A 148 -12.00 7.85 -9.50
N LEU A 149 -11.20 7.89 -10.56
CA LEU A 149 -11.63 8.33 -11.89
C LEU A 149 -12.05 7.16 -12.80
N ALA A 150 -11.90 5.92 -12.32
CA ALA A 150 -12.19 4.69 -13.06
C ALA A 150 -11.42 4.62 -14.40
N VAL A 151 -10.11 4.87 -14.34
CA VAL A 151 -9.22 4.86 -15.51
C VAL A 151 -8.03 3.95 -15.29
N ASP A 152 -7.57 3.33 -16.37
CA ASP A 152 -6.27 2.67 -16.43
C ASP A 152 -5.27 3.67 -17.01
N PHE A 153 -4.29 4.11 -16.22
CA PHE A 153 -3.28 5.08 -16.67
C PHE A 153 -2.26 4.49 -17.65
N GLY A 154 -2.23 3.16 -17.82
CA GLY A 154 -1.50 2.50 -18.90
C GLY A 154 -2.25 2.50 -20.24
N ASP A 155 -3.52 2.89 -20.27
CA ASP A 155 -4.32 2.91 -21.49
C ASP A 155 -4.17 4.25 -22.24
N GLU A 156 -3.35 4.22 -23.29
CA GLU A 156 -3.11 5.36 -24.19
C GLU A 156 -4.39 5.88 -24.88
N ALA A 157 -5.48 5.08 -24.89
CA ALA A 157 -6.76 5.48 -25.47
C ALA A 157 -7.56 6.47 -24.59
N LEU A 158 -7.11 6.80 -23.37
CA LEU A 158 -7.79 7.69 -22.42
C LEU A 158 -7.05 9.03 -22.19
N PRO A 159 -6.80 9.85 -23.23
CA PRO A 159 -5.91 11.01 -23.13
C PRO A 159 -6.43 12.19 -22.28
N TYR A 160 -7.72 12.24 -21.94
CA TYR A 160 -8.35 13.41 -21.29
C TYR A 160 -8.76 13.18 -19.82
N THR A 161 -8.79 11.93 -19.36
CA THR A 161 -9.54 11.59 -18.12
C THR A 161 -8.64 11.42 -16.91
N PHE A 162 -7.39 11.02 -17.09
CA PHE A 162 -6.45 10.85 -15.98
C PHE A 162 -5.82 12.18 -15.60
N SER A 163 -6.22 12.72 -14.45
CA SER A 163 -5.52 13.84 -13.84
C SER A 163 -5.48 13.65 -12.33
N LYS A 164 -4.27 13.54 -11.79
CA LYS A 164 -4.01 13.55 -10.34
C LYS A 164 -4.49 14.87 -9.69
N HIS A 165 -4.72 15.91 -10.50
CA HIS A 165 -5.24 17.21 -10.07
C HIS A 165 -6.77 17.29 -10.00
N ASN A 166 -7.49 16.22 -10.38
CA ASN A 166 -8.94 16.22 -10.33
C ASN A 166 -9.42 16.55 -8.90
N GLU A 167 -10.44 17.40 -8.79
CA GLU A 167 -10.94 17.85 -7.48
C GLU A 167 -11.41 16.70 -6.59
N ALA A 168 -11.97 15.63 -7.16
CA ALA A 168 -12.35 14.44 -6.42
C ALA A 168 -11.11 13.81 -5.74
N VAL A 169 -10.02 13.64 -6.50
CA VAL A 169 -8.76 13.06 -6.00
C VAL A 169 -8.16 13.97 -4.92
N LYS A 170 -8.00 15.26 -5.18
CA LYS A 170 -7.47 16.22 -4.19
C LYS A 170 -8.34 16.30 -2.94
N SER A 171 -9.66 16.18 -3.07
CA SER A 171 -10.59 16.14 -1.94
C SER A 171 -10.35 14.91 -1.07
N LEU A 172 -10.21 13.73 -1.69
CA LEU A 172 -9.91 12.49 -0.98
C LEU A 172 -8.55 12.53 -0.29
N ILE A 173 -7.51 13.07 -0.95
CA ILE A 173 -6.18 13.21 -0.34
C ILE A 173 -6.26 14.14 0.89
N ARG A 174 -6.82 15.34 0.73
CA ARG A 174 -6.94 16.32 1.83
C ARG A 174 -7.73 15.75 3.02
N ASP A 175 -8.85 15.08 2.75
CA ASP A 175 -9.66 14.49 3.81
C ASP A 175 -8.92 13.34 4.52
N THR A 176 -8.21 12.50 3.77
CA THR A 176 -7.38 11.41 4.33
C THR A 176 -6.26 11.96 5.22
N VAL A 177 -5.54 12.99 4.75
CA VAL A 177 -4.49 13.65 5.54
C VAL A 177 -5.08 14.22 6.83
N ARG A 178 -6.16 15.00 6.72
CA ARG A 178 -6.83 15.61 7.88
C ARG A 178 -7.26 14.55 8.90
N LYS A 179 -7.95 13.49 8.46
CA LYS A 179 -8.40 12.39 9.33
C LYS A 179 -7.24 11.67 10.01
N THR A 180 -6.14 11.45 9.30
CA THR A 180 -4.97 10.76 9.84
C THR A 180 -4.21 11.62 10.86
N GLN A 181 -4.06 12.91 10.59
CA GLN A 181 -3.46 13.87 11.53
C GLN A 181 -4.33 14.06 12.79
N LEU A 182 -5.66 14.11 12.65
CA LEU A 182 -6.57 14.17 13.80
C LEU A 182 -6.49 12.92 14.69
N ALA A 183 -6.13 11.77 14.12
CA ALA A 183 -5.90 10.53 14.85
C ALA A 183 -4.48 10.43 15.44
N ASP A 184 -3.66 11.49 15.34
CA ASP A 184 -2.25 11.54 15.76
C ASP A 184 -1.40 10.40 15.20
N LYS A 185 -1.59 10.12 13.90
CA LYS A 185 -0.88 9.05 13.19
C LYS A 185 -0.09 9.58 12.00
N PRO A 186 1.05 8.94 11.66
CA PRO A 186 1.83 9.29 10.49
C PRO A 186 1.01 9.13 9.20
N VAL A 187 1.14 10.12 8.33
CA VAL A 187 0.66 10.10 6.95
C VAL A 187 1.82 10.48 6.03
N GLN A 188 1.89 9.83 4.86
CA GLN A 188 2.81 10.15 3.77
C GLN A 188 2.07 10.14 2.45
N ILE A 189 2.60 10.85 1.46
CA ILE A 189 2.12 10.82 0.08
C ILE A 189 3.17 10.10 -0.76
N LEU A 190 2.72 9.14 -1.56
CA LEU A 190 3.53 8.39 -2.53
C LEU A 190 3.07 8.74 -3.94
N ALA A 191 4.02 9.07 -4.80
CA ALA A 191 3.79 9.30 -6.23
C ALA A 191 4.84 8.57 -7.08
N GLN A 192 4.50 8.14 -8.28
CA GLN A 192 5.46 7.52 -9.21
C GLN A 192 6.44 8.54 -9.82
N GLU A 193 5.98 9.77 -10.01
CA GLU A 193 6.73 10.82 -10.69
C GLU A 193 6.52 12.17 -10.01
N SER A 194 7.45 13.09 -10.25
CA SER A 194 7.38 14.45 -9.74
C SER A 194 6.22 15.21 -10.39
N ASP A 195 5.31 15.71 -9.56
CA ASP A 195 4.15 16.49 -9.98
C ASP A 195 4.03 17.74 -9.10
N LYS A 196 4.00 18.92 -9.73
CA LYS A 196 4.01 20.20 -9.02
C LYS A 196 2.82 20.38 -8.07
N ALA A 197 1.63 19.96 -8.49
CA ALA A 197 0.43 20.14 -7.65
C ALA A 197 0.42 19.17 -6.47
N ILE A 198 0.96 17.96 -6.64
CA ILE A 198 1.12 16.99 -5.55
C ILE A 198 2.18 17.49 -4.56
N ILE A 199 3.27 18.08 -5.04
CA ILE A 199 4.28 18.76 -4.19
C ILE A 199 3.62 19.88 -3.39
N GLU A 200 2.92 20.80 -4.04
CA GLU A 200 2.23 21.92 -3.37
C GLU A 200 1.19 21.44 -2.34
N LEU A 201 0.48 20.35 -2.65
CA LEU A 201 -0.48 19.74 -1.71
C LEU A 201 0.23 19.14 -0.51
N ALA A 202 1.32 18.39 -0.72
CA ALA A 202 2.11 17.78 0.34
C ALA A 202 2.72 18.84 1.28
N GLU A 203 3.34 19.88 0.70
CA GLU A 203 3.89 21.02 1.44
C GLU A 203 2.82 21.77 2.23
N GLY A 204 1.68 22.09 1.58
CA GLY A 204 0.57 22.80 2.22
C GLY A 204 -0.08 22.02 3.36
N ALA A 205 0.01 20.70 3.34
CA ALA A 205 -0.52 19.82 4.39
C ALA A 205 0.54 19.39 5.43
N ASN A 206 1.80 19.84 5.26
CA ASN A 206 2.96 19.41 6.06
C ASN A 206 3.11 17.87 6.12
N VAL A 207 3.02 17.25 4.94
CA VAL A 207 3.15 15.79 4.77
C VAL A 207 4.35 15.49 3.88
N GLU A 208 5.13 14.48 4.25
CA GLU A 208 6.27 14.03 3.45
C GLU A 208 5.79 13.37 2.16
N LEU A 209 6.35 13.82 1.03
CA LEU A 209 6.18 13.24 -0.30
C LEU A 209 7.36 12.34 -0.63
N ILE A 210 7.08 11.10 -1.01
CA ILE A 210 8.05 10.10 -1.44
C ILE A 210 7.74 9.63 -2.86
N TYR A 211 8.77 9.15 -3.55
CA TYR A 211 8.66 8.58 -4.88
C TYR A 211 9.00 7.08 -4.86
N GLN A 212 8.33 6.30 -5.72
CA GLN A 212 8.60 4.86 -5.89
C GLN A 212 9.97 4.60 -6.53
#